data_AF-A0A1X9Z1M9-F1
#
_entry.id   AF-A0A1X9Z1M9-F1
#
_cell.length_a   1.000
_cell.length_b   1.000
_cell.length_c   1.000
_cell.angle_alpha   90.00
_cell.angle_beta   90.00
_cell.angle_gamma   90.00
#
_symmetry.space_group_name_H-M   'P 1'
#
loop_
_entity.id
_entity.type
_entity.pdbx_description
1 polymer ?
#
loop_
_entity_poly.entity_id
_entity_poly.type
_entity_poly.pdbx_seq_one_letter_code
_entity_poly.pdbx_strand_id
1 'polypeptide(L)'
;MKAKAFLIFLVVGLFCWNYYHQLRSNRTLTHAIIDQIISQQSIDFSKIENLDADYILIAAPYTQLNTLQCKLKIDLSNIRNNGINQLDHFNLVVFIKNGQSVWISELSRKYGDFRETQMLIPIAKAKFKKVKAVLQIVL
;
A
#
# COMPACT_ATOMS: atom_id res chain seq x y z
N MET A 1 22.55 24.43 -29.69
CA MET A 1 22.21 24.87 -28.30
C MET A 1 20.74 24.62 -27.93
N LYS A 2 19.75 24.96 -28.79
CA LYS A 2 18.31 24.78 -28.50
C LYS A 2 17.90 23.33 -28.18
N ALA A 3 18.43 22.34 -28.91
CA ALA A 3 18.12 20.93 -28.69
C ALA A 3 18.64 20.38 -27.33
N LYS A 4 19.79 20.89 -26.85
CA LYS A 4 20.35 20.48 -25.55
C LYS A 4 19.55 21.04 -24.38
N ALA A 5 19.10 22.30 -24.49
CA ALA A 5 18.22 22.92 -23.49
C ALA A 5 16.84 22.25 -23.44
N PHE A 6 16.29 21.87 -24.60
CA PHE A 6 15.03 21.10 -24.67
C PHE A 6 15.15 19.72 -24.03
N LEU A 7 16.24 19.00 -24.27
CA LEU A 7 16.50 17.70 -23.65
C LEU A 7 16.61 17.80 -22.12
N ILE A 8 17.27 18.83 -21.59
CA ILE A 8 17.34 19.10 -20.15
C ILE A 8 15.93 19.36 -19.59
N PHE A 9 15.14 20.18 -20.27
CA PHE A 9 13.78 20.50 -19.84
C PHE A 9 12.87 19.26 -19.83
N LEU A 10 13.00 18.38 -20.82
CA LEU A 10 12.30 17.10 -20.89
C LEU A 10 12.68 16.19 -19.72
N VAL A 11 13.98 16.05 -19.44
CA VAL A 11 14.48 15.21 -18.35
C VAL A 11 14.02 15.73 -16.99
N VAL A 12 14.13 17.03 -16.74
CA VAL A 12 13.65 17.64 -15.48
C VAL A 12 12.13 17.48 -15.33
N GLY A 13 11.37 17.67 -16.40
CA GLY A 13 9.91 17.46 -16.40
C GLY A 13 9.51 16.03 -16.03
N LEU A 14 10.21 15.02 -16.57
CA LEU A 14 9.98 13.62 -16.25
C LEU A 14 10.33 13.28 -14.79
N PHE A 15 11.40 13.85 -14.24
CA PHE A 15 11.77 13.64 -12.84
C PHE A 15 10.79 14.33 -11.87
N CYS A 16 10.29 15.53 -12.19
CA CYS A 16 9.29 16.22 -11.38
C CYS A 16 7.95 15.46 -11.36
N TRP A 17 7.54 14.88 -12.50
CA TRP A 17 6.29 14.12 -12.60
C TRP A 17 6.19 13.01 -11.54
N ASN A 18 7.26 12.23 -11.38
CA ASN A 18 7.29 11.13 -10.40
C ASN A 18 7.18 11.61 -8.95
N TYR A 19 7.57 12.84 -8.64
CA TYR A 19 7.44 13.39 -7.29
C TYR A 19 6.02 13.92 -7.01
N TYR A 20 5.34 14.48 -8.01
CA TYR A 20 4.00 15.02 -7.88
C TYR A 20 2.92 13.95 -7.70
N HIS A 21 3.13 12.74 -8.23
CA HIS A 21 2.15 11.64 -8.17
C HIS A 21 2.28 10.73 -6.94
N GLN A 22 2.96 11.19 -5.88
CA GLN A 22 3.07 10.43 -4.64
C GLN A 22 1.70 10.27 -3.96
N LEU A 23 1.24 9.03 -3.84
CA LEU A 23 0.05 8.68 -3.06
C LEU A 23 0.29 8.93 -1.57
N ARG A 24 -0.75 9.43 -0.91
CA ARG A 24 -0.81 9.62 0.54
C ARG A 24 -1.75 8.60 1.15
N SER A 25 -1.52 8.28 2.43
CA SER A 25 -2.44 7.47 3.23
C SER A 25 -3.86 8.05 3.20
N ASN A 26 -4.83 7.23 2.77
CA ASN A 26 -6.24 7.63 2.73
C ASN A 26 -6.86 7.47 4.12
N ARG A 27 -7.07 8.59 4.83
CA ARG A 27 -7.58 8.59 6.20
C ARG A 27 -8.95 7.92 6.34
N THR A 28 -9.88 8.20 5.43
CA THR A 28 -11.23 7.60 5.47
C THR A 28 -11.16 6.09 5.35
N LEU A 29 -10.34 5.61 4.41
CA LEU A 29 -10.09 4.17 4.22
C LEU A 29 -9.40 3.55 5.46
N THR A 30 -8.39 4.21 6.01
CA THR A 30 -7.70 3.76 7.23
C THR A 30 -8.65 3.63 8.40
N HIS A 31 -9.53 4.61 8.60
CA HIS A 31 -10.53 4.58 9.66
C HIS A 31 -11.54 3.45 9.45
N ALA A 32 -12.06 3.26 8.23
CA ALA A 32 -12.97 2.16 7.93
C ALA A 32 -12.35 0.78 8.23
N ILE A 33 -11.07 0.59 7.88
CA ILE A 33 -10.32 -0.64 8.21
C ILE A 33 -10.22 -0.82 9.73
N ILE A 34 -9.85 0.24 10.46
CA ILE A 34 -9.70 0.20 11.93
C ILE A 34 -11.04 -0.14 12.59
N ASP A 35 -12.13 0.52 12.18
CA ASP A 35 -13.46 0.35 12.76
C ASP A 35 -13.94 -1.09 12.58
N GLN A 36 -13.71 -1.68 11.41
CA GLN A 36 -14.05 -3.08 11.17
C GLN A 36 -13.20 -4.02 12.04
N ILE A 37 -11.89 -3.80 12.15
CA ILE A 37 -11.00 -4.61 13.01
C ILE A 37 -11.43 -4.54 14.48
N ILE A 38 -11.78 -3.35 14.99
CA ILE A 38 -12.18 -3.18 16.38
C ILE A 38 -13.54 -3.83 16.65
N SER A 39 -14.53 -3.56 15.81
CA SER A 39 -15.91 -4.02 16.01
C SER A 39 -16.10 -5.51 15.77
N GLN A 40 -15.44 -6.07 14.75
CA GLN A 40 -15.67 -7.45 14.28
C GLN A 40 -14.50 -8.39 14.60
N GLN A 41 -13.40 -7.87 15.17
CA GLN A 41 -12.15 -8.62 15.35
C GLN A 41 -11.68 -9.27 14.04
N SER A 42 -11.97 -8.62 12.91
CA SER A 42 -11.67 -9.09 11.56
C SER A 42 -11.75 -7.94 10.56
N ILE A 43 -11.20 -8.12 9.37
CA ILE A 43 -11.28 -7.18 8.25
C ILE A 43 -11.52 -7.98 6.97
N ASP A 44 -12.54 -7.60 6.22
CA ASP A 44 -12.83 -8.14 4.89
C ASP A 44 -12.66 -7.01 3.88
N PHE A 45 -11.49 -6.95 3.25
CA PHE A 45 -11.16 -5.87 2.32
C PHE A 45 -12.07 -5.85 1.09
N SER A 46 -12.70 -6.98 0.74
CA SER A 46 -13.66 -7.04 -0.37
C SER A 46 -14.98 -6.30 -0.09
N LYS A 47 -15.26 -5.99 1.18
CA LYS A 47 -16.49 -5.30 1.62
C LYS A 47 -16.31 -3.80 1.83
N ILE A 48 -15.11 -3.28 1.62
CA ILE A 48 -14.87 -1.83 1.72
C ILE A 48 -15.50 -1.17 0.49
N GLU A 49 -16.46 -0.29 0.72
CA GLU A 49 -17.15 0.43 -0.35
C GLU A 49 -16.19 1.33 -1.15
N ASN A 50 -16.48 1.49 -2.44
CA ASN A 50 -15.73 2.33 -3.39
C ASN A 50 -14.25 1.94 -3.56
N LEU A 51 -13.88 0.72 -3.19
CA LEU A 51 -12.53 0.21 -3.36
C LEU A 51 -12.38 -0.53 -4.70
N ASP A 52 -11.99 0.19 -5.75
CA ASP A 52 -11.65 -0.42 -7.03
C ASP A 52 -10.18 -0.88 -7.04
N ALA A 53 -9.96 -2.14 -6.63
CA ALA A 53 -8.64 -2.78 -6.65
C ALA A 53 -8.77 -4.28 -6.94
N ASP A 54 -7.75 -4.87 -7.55
CA ASP A 54 -7.71 -6.29 -7.89
C ASP A 54 -7.00 -7.10 -6.79
N TYR A 55 -5.98 -6.50 -6.18
CA TYR A 55 -5.15 -7.11 -5.14
C TYR A 55 -4.89 -6.16 -3.98
N ILE A 56 -4.55 -6.73 -2.83
CA ILE A 56 -3.89 -6.03 -1.74
C ILE A 56 -2.45 -6.54 -1.57
N LEU A 57 -1.60 -5.67 -1.05
CA LEU A 57 -0.25 -5.96 -0.63
C LEU A 57 -0.04 -5.34 0.75
N ILE A 58 0.47 -6.13 1.69
CA ILE A 58 0.80 -5.65 3.03
C ILE A 58 2.32 -5.59 3.15
N ALA A 59 2.85 -4.39 3.36
CA ALA A 59 4.27 -4.20 3.65
C ALA A 59 4.44 -3.96 5.16
N ALA A 60 5.21 -4.83 5.80
CA ALA A 60 5.63 -4.68 7.19
C ALA A 60 6.62 -3.51 7.33
N PRO A 61 6.84 -3.01 8.55
CA PRO A 61 7.98 -2.17 8.87
C PRO A 61 9.28 -2.58 8.20
N TYR A 62 10.09 -1.59 7.85
CA TYR A 62 11.40 -1.73 7.22
C TYR A 62 11.39 -2.43 5.85
N THR A 63 10.21 -2.58 5.24
CA THR A 63 10.10 -3.16 3.90
C THR A 63 10.68 -2.20 2.85
N GLN A 64 11.64 -2.70 2.06
CA GLN A 64 12.18 -1.97 0.91
C GLN A 64 11.27 -2.11 -0.30
N LEU A 65 10.49 -1.06 -0.59
CA LEU A 65 9.49 -1.10 -1.68
C LEU A 65 10.11 -1.35 -3.06
N ASN A 66 11.32 -0.84 -3.34
CA ASN A 66 12.00 -1.07 -4.62
C ASN A 66 12.25 -2.57 -4.86
N THR A 67 12.77 -3.27 -3.84
CA THR A 67 13.01 -4.72 -3.89
C THR A 67 11.70 -5.48 -4.05
N LEU A 68 10.65 -5.06 -3.32
CA LEU A 68 9.34 -5.68 -3.36
C LEU A 68 8.65 -5.53 -4.72
N GLN A 69 8.71 -4.33 -5.33
CA GLN A 69 8.14 -4.10 -6.66
C GLN A 69 8.82 -5.00 -7.71
N CYS A 70 10.16 -5.13 -7.66
CA CYS A 70 10.89 -6.02 -8.57
C CYS A 70 10.48 -7.49 -8.39
N LYS A 71 10.37 -7.94 -7.13
CA LYS A 71 9.96 -9.31 -6.80
C LYS A 71 8.55 -9.64 -7.30
N LEU A 72 7.62 -8.71 -7.13
CA LEU A 72 6.20 -8.91 -7.44
C LEU A 72 5.81 -8.47 -8.86
N LYS A 73 6.74 -7.86 -9.61
CA LYS A 73 6.52 -7.32 -10.97
C LYS A 73 5.34 -6.33 -11.03
N ILE A 74 5.28 -5.43 -10.06
CA ILE A 74 4.26 -4.36 -9.94
C ILE A 74 4.93 -2.99 -9.86
N ASP A 75 4.18 -1.92 -10.11
CA ASP A 75 4.63 -0.55 -9.95
C ASP A 75 4.21 0.04 -8.60
N LEU A 76 5.20 0.29 -7.75
CA LEU A 76 5.05 0.98 -6.47
C LEU A 76 5.76 2.35 -6.49
N SER A 77 6.09 2.88 -7.67
CA SER A 77 6.83 4.14 -7.83
C SER A 77 6.12 5.32 -7.16
N ASN A 78 4.80 5.35 -7.26
CA ASN A 78 3.94 6.37 -6.67
C ASN A 78 3.77 6.27 -5.14
N ILE A 79 4.39 5.28 -4.48
CA ILE A 79 4.40 5.19 -3.01
C ILE A 79 5.81 5.23 -2.42
N ARG A 80 6.87 5.43 -3.23
CA ARG A 80 8.27 5.30 -2.78
C ARG A 80 8.68 6.21 -1.63
N ASN A 81 8.08 7.40 -1.53
CA ASN A 81 8.43 8.38 -0.49
C ASN A 81 7.61 8.21 0.81
N ASN A 82 6.99 7.05 1.03
CA ASN A 82 6.36 6.76 2.32
C ASN A 82 7.41 6.30 3.36
N GLY A 83 7.05 6.36 4.65
CA GLY A 83 7.98 6.05 5.74
C GLY A 83 8.13 4.57 6.10
N ILE A 84 7.53 3.62 5.37
CA ILE A 84 7.48 2.20 5.77
C ILE A 84 8.87 1.57 5.89
N ASN A 85 9.86 2.07 5.16
CA ASN A 85 11.24 1.57 5.20
C ASN A 85 12.02 2.01 6.45
N GLN A 86 11.47 2.93 7.26
CA GLN A 86 12.13 3.53 8.41
C GLN A 86 11.30 3.46 9.69
N LEU A 87 9.97 3.43 9.56
CA LEU A 87 9.02 3.51 10.67
C LEU A 87 8.47 2.13 11.02
N ASP A 88 8.37 1.85 12.32
CA ASP A 88 7.97 0.55 12.85
C ASP A 88 6.57 0.51 13.46
N HIS A 89 5.90 1.65 13.59
CA HIS A 89 4.63 1.77 14.28
C HIS A 89 3.41 1.47 13.40
N PHE A 90 3.59 1.22 12.10
CA PHE A 90 2.52 0.91 11.16
C PHE A 90 2.90 -0.17 10.14
N ASN A 91 1.88 -0.86 9.63
CA ASN A 91 1.95 -1.63 8.40
C ASN A 91 1.39 -0.79 7.26
N LEU A 92 1.99 -0.85 6.09
CA LEU A 92 1.46 -0.21 4.90
C LEU A 92 0.57 -1.20 4.15
N VAL A 93 -0.74 -0.93 4.12
CA VAL A 93 -1.70 -1.66 3.30
C VAL A 93 -1.80 -0.93 1.96
N VAL A 94 -1.47 -1.63 0.88
CA VAL A 94 -1.42 -1.10 -0.48
C VAL A 94 -2.47 -1.82 -1.32
N PHE A 95 -3.31 -1.05 -2.00
CA PHE A 95 -4.33 -1.56 -2.91
C PHE A 95 -3.83 -1.41 -4.34
N ILE A 96 -3.87 -2.49 -5.11
CA ILE A 96 -3.27 -2.61 -6.44
C ILE A 96 -4.37 -2.82 -7.48
N LYS A 97 -4.35 -2.01 -8.54
CA LYS A 97 -5.18 -2.14 -9.74
C LYS A 97 -4.28 -2.12 -10.96
N ASN A 98 -4.48 -3.02 -11.92
CA ASN A 98 -3.66 -3.07 -13.15
C ASN A 98 -2.14 -3.07 -12.89
N GLY A 99 -1.71 -3.71 -11.81
CA GLY A 99 -0.29 -3.79 -11.42
C GLY A 99 0.31 -2.51 -10.82
N GLN A 100 -0.49 -1.48 -10.55
CA GLN A 100 -0.04 -0.23 -9.90
C GLN A 100 -0.80 0.01 -8.60
N SER A 101 -0.16 0.67 -7.63
CA SER A 101 -0.87 1.10 -6.42
C SER A 101 -1.85 2.23 -6.71
N VAL A 102 -3.10 2.09 -6.23
CA VAL A 102 -4.18 3.07 -6.40
C VAL A 102 -4.61 3.72 -5.08
N TRP A 103 -4.47 2.99 -3.97
CA TRP A 103 -4.73 3.49 -2.63
C TRP A 103 -3.70 2.92 -1.65
N ILE A 104 -3.43 3.68 -0.59
CA ILE A 104 -2.64 3.20 0.55
C ILE A 104 -3.29 3.58 1.87
N SER A 105 -3.03 2.75 2.88
CA SER A 105 -3.40 3.00 4.27
C SER A 105 -2.24 2.65 5.18
N GLU A 106 -1.74 3.63 5.90
CA GLU A 106 -0.78 3.44 7.00
C GLU A 106 -1.54 2.98 8.24
N LEU A 107 -1.61 1.67 8.45
CA LEU A 107 -2.36 1.07 9.54
C LEU A 107 -1.47 0.89 10.77
N SER A 108 -1.77 1.60 11.86
CA SER A 108 -1.02 1.45 13.10
C SER A 108 -1.07 0.02 13.63
N ARG A 109 0.09 -0.53 13.97
CA ARG A 109 0.24 -1.91 14.48
C ARG A 109 -0.45 -2.16 15.82
N LYS A 110 -0.84 -1.09 16.54
CA LYS A 110 -1.65 -1.20 17.76
C LYS A 110 -3.03 -1.85 17.53
N TYR A 111 -3.56 -1.76 16.30
CA TYR A 111 -4.85 -2.36 15.94
C TYR A 111 -4.72 -3.82 15.51
N GLY A 112 -3.51 -4.27 15.21
CA GLY A 112 -3.20 -5.63 14.80
C GLY A 112 -2.00 -5.64 13.86
N ASP A 113 -1.17 -6.67 13.96
CA ASP A 113 -0.05 -6.90 13.04
C ASP A 113 -0.40 -7.99 12.03
N PHE A 114 0.06 -7.90 10.79
CA PHE A 114 -0.29 -8.90 9.77
C PHE A 114 0.76 -10.02 9.68
N ARG A 115 0.28 -11.26 9.58
CA ARG A 115 1.16 -12.40 9.34
C ARG A 115 1.55 -12.53 7.88
N GLU A 116 0.58 -12.38 6.97
CA GLU A 116 0.80 -12.45 5.53
C GLU A 116 1.26 -11.09 5.00
N THR A 117 2.57 -10.95 4.78
CA THR A 117 3.19 -9.72 4.28
C THR A 117 3.99 -10.01 3.01
N GLN A 118 4.29 -8.95 2.23
CA GLN A 118 5.15 -8.99 1.06
C GLN A 118 4.70 -9.95 -0.06
N MET A 119 3.39 -10.16 -0.20
CA MET A 119 2.75 -10.94 -1.25
C MET A 119 1.48 -10.26 -1.77
N LEU A 120 1.11 -10.55 -3.02
CA LEU A 120 -0.17 -10.12 -3.58
C LEU A 120 -1.29 -11.06 -3.15
N ILE A 121 -2.31 -10.51 -2.54
CA ILE A 121 -3.51 -11.24 -2.11
C ILE A 121 -4.68 -10.73 -2.94
N PRO A 122 -5.37 -11.57 -3.73
CA PRO A 122 -6.56 -11.15 -4.47
C PRO A 122 -7.58 -10.53 -3.50
N ILE A 123 -8.16 -9.39 -3.85
CA ILE A 123 -9.03 -8.66 -2.91
C ILE A 123 -10.22 -9.50 -2.43
N ALA A 124 -10.77 -10.35 -3.31
CA ALA A 124 -11.86 -11.26 -3.00
C ALA A 124 -11.51 -12.30 -1.91
N LYS A 125 -10.21 -12.56 -1.70
CA LYS A 125 -9.68 -13.48 -0.69
C LYS A 125 -9.03 -12.77 0.50
N ALA A 126 -9.00 -11.44 0.48
CA ALA A 126 -8.34 -10.63 1.50
C ALA A 126 -9.22 -10.47 2.75
N LYS A 127 -9.44 -11.58 3.45
CA LYS A 127 -10.19 -11.64 4.70
C LYS A 127 -9.23 -12.02 5.82
N PHE A 128 -9.18 -11.22 6.87
CA PHE A 128 -8.30 -11.47 8.01
C PHE A 128 -9.10 -11.52 9.29
N LYS A 129 -8.75 -12.48 10.15
CA LYS A 129 -9.27 -12.57 11.50
C LYS A 129 -8.19 -12.18 12.49
N LYS A 130 -8.57 -11.40 13.50
CA LYS A 130 -7.70 -11.03 14.60
C LYS A 130 -7.68 -12.14 15.63
N VAL A 131 -6.49 -12.69 15.87
CA VAL A 131 -6.20 -13.66 16.92
C VAL A 131 -5.16 -13.02 17.83
N LYS A 132 -5.58 -12.63 19.04
CA LYS A 132 -4.79 -11.78 19.95
C LYS A 132 -4.42 -10.45 19.26
N ALA A 133 -3.13 -10.18 19.08
CA ALA A 133 -2.62 -8.98 18.43
C ALA A 133 -2.30 -9.18 16.93
N VAL A 134 -2.59 -10.35 16.35
CA VAL A 134 -2.19 -10.70 14.98
C VAL A 134 -3.40 -10.92 14.08
N LEU A 135 -3.39 -10.30 12.91
CA LEU A 135 -4.31 -10.50 11.80
C LEU A 135 -3.76 -11.58 10.87
N GLN A 136 -4.56 -12.60 10.62
CA GLN A 136 -4.18 -13.75 9.80
C GLN A 136 -5.26 -13.99 8.74
N ILE A 137 -4.83 -14.34 7.53
CA ILE A 137 -5.75 -14.63 6.43
C ILE A 137 -6.68 -15.80 6.79
N VAL A 138 -7.95 -15.67 6.43
CA VAL A 138 -8.96 -16.72 6.54
C VAL A 138 -9.24 -17.19 5.12
N LEU A 139 -8.85 -18.44 4.83
CA LEU A 139 -9.11 -19.11 3.56
C LEU A 139 -10.55 -19.61 3.47
#